data_AF-A0A183U4S3-F1
#
_entry.id   AF-A0A183U4S3-F1
#
_cell.length_a   1.000
_cell.length_b   1.000
_cell.length_c   1.000
_cell.angle_alpha   90.00
_cell.angle_beta   90.00
_cell.angle_gamma   90.00
#
_symmetry.space_group_name_H-M   'P 1'
#
loop_
_entity.id
_entity.type
_entity.pdbx_description
1 polymer ?
#
loop_
_entity_poly.entity_id
_entity_poly.type
_entity_poly.pdbx_seq_one_letter_code
_entity_poly.pdbx_strand_id
1 'polypeptide(L)' 'MLVEFINTCCPGYVDTDMTSHKGPLTIEEGADTPIYLATLEGNEPNGCFIYRRKPLDWTAAKLSM' A
#
# COMPACT_ATOMS: atom_id res chain seq x y z
N MET A 1 -4.21 3.55 -25.87
CA MET A 1 -5.22 3.37 -24.80
C MET A 1 -4.46 3.63 -23.51
N LEU A 2 -4.76 4.73 -22.82
CA LEU A 2 -4.14 5.00 -21.52
C LEU A 2 -4.67 3.95 -20.55
N VAL A 3 -3.78 3.10 -20.03
CA VAL A 3 -4.16 2.13 -18.99
C VAL A 3 -4.05 2.88 -17.67
N GLU A 4 -5.17 3.09 -17.00
CA GLU A 4 -5.21 3.72 -15.68
C GLU A 4 -5.08 2.63 -14.61
N PHE A 5 -4.04 2.71 -13.78
CA PHE A 5 -3.81 1.77 -12.68
C PHE A 5 -4.52 2.25 -11.41
N ILE A 6 -5.47 1.46 -10.91
CA ILE A 6 -6.18 1.75 -9.67
C ILE A 6 -5.85 0.65 -8.67
N ASN A 7 -5.28 1.01 -7.52
CA ASN A 7 -4.93 0.07 -6.46
C ASN A 7 -5.30 0.66 -5.09
N THR A 8 -5.41 -0.22 -4.11
CA THR A 8 -5.49 0.16 -2.69
C THR A 8 -4.16 -0.17 -2.01
N CYS A 9 -3.81 0.55 -0.95
CA CYS A 9 -2.59 0.25 -0.22
C CYS A 9 -2.70 0.55 1.27
N CYS A 10 -1.75 0.00 2.04
CA CYS A 10 -1.52 0.36 3.42
C CYS A 10 -0.12 0.99 3.56
N PRO A 11 0.00 2.21 4.13
CA PRO A 11 1.31 2.84 4.39
C PRO A 11 2.05 2.17 5.57
N GLY A 12 1.42 1.21 6.26
CA GLY A 12 1.94 0.63 7.50
C GLY A 12 1.62 1.48 8.73
N TYR A 13 2.28 1.18 9.84
CA TYR A 13 2.10 1.90 11.10
C TYR A 13 3.17 3.00 11.20
N VAL A 14 2.78 4.23 10.85
CA VAL A 14 3.69 5.36 10.60
C VAL A 14 3.66 6.38 11.73
N ASP A 15 4.83 6.87 12.15
CA ASP A 15 5.00 7.95 13.12
C ASP A 15 4.32 9.25 12.62
N THR A 16 3.10 9.47 13.11
CA THR A 16 2.21 10.59 12.74
C THR A 16 1.32 10.96 13.93
N ASP A 17 0.68 12.13 13.88
CA ASP A 17 -0.33 12.57 14.85
C ASP A 17 -1.44 11.51 15.06
N MET A 18 -1.91 10.88 13.98
CA MET A 18 -2.94 9.83 14.01
C MET A 18 -2.53 8.63 14.88
N THR A 19 -1.23 8.32 14.93
CA THR A 19 -0.67 7.24 15.75
C THR A 19 -0.12 7.71 17.09
N SER A 20 -0.30 9.00 17.42
CA SER A 20 0.32 9.65 18.59
C SER A 20 1.83 9.44 18.65
N HIS A 21 2.50 9.47 17.49
CA HIS A 21 3.94 9.23 17.36
C HIS A 21 4.43 7.88 17.90
N LYS A 22 3.61 6.83 17.77
CA LYS A 22 3.94 5.46 18.21
C LYS A 22 4.17 4.48 17.06
N GLY A 23 4.02 4.93 15.82
CA GLY A 23 4.35 4.12 14.64
C GLY A 23 5.86 3.88 14.54
N PRO A 24 6.33 2.65 14.26
CA PRO A 24 7.76 2.37 14.11
C PRO A 24 8.35 2.84 12.77
N LEU A 25 7.52 3.19 11.78
CA LEU A 25 7.96 3.64 10.47
C LEU A 25 8.06 5.17 10.41
N THR A 26 9.06 5.68 9.70
CA THR A 26 9.13 7.13 9.39
C THR A 26 8.09 7.52 8.33
N ILE A 27 7.86 8.82 8.19
CA ILE A 27 6.98 9.37 7.13
C ILE A 27 7.43 8.91 5.74
N GLU A 28 8.73 8.94 5.46
CA GLU A 28 9.31 8.54 4.18
C GLU A 28 9.09 7.04 3.92
N GLU A 29 9.28 6.19 4.92
CA GLU A 29 9.01 4.75 4.82
C GLU A 29 7.52 4.47 4.59
N GLY A 30 6.63 5.23 5.21
CA GLY A 30 5.19 5.12 5.01
C GLY A 30 4.72 5.60 3.64
N ALA A 31 5.35 6.64 3.09
CA ALA A 31 5.02 7.22 1.79
C ALA A 31 5.50 6.35 0.60
N ASP A 32 6.44 5.43 0.84
CA ASP A 32 7.05 4.58 -0.17
C ASP A 32 6.05 3.86 -1.08
N THR A 33 5.07 3.16 -0.50
CA THR A 33 4.08 2.39 -1.28
C THR A 33 3.07 3.29 -2.02
N PRO A 34 2.47 4.31 -1.40
CA PRO A 34 1.62 5.27 -2.10
C PRO A 34 2.33 5.97 -3.28
N ILE A 35 3.57 6.40 -3.11
CA ILE A 35 4.35 7.06 -4.17
C ILE A 35 4.64 6.07 -5.30
N TYR A 36 5.10 4.85 -4.97
CA TYR A 36 5.30 3.79 -5.96
C TYR A 36 4.06 3.55 -6.82
N LEU A 37 2.87 3.50 -6.21
CA LEU A 37 1.60 3.32 -6.94
C LEU A 37 1.18 4.54 -7.76
N ALA A 38 1.58 5.74 -7.37
CA ALA A 38 1.30 6.97 -8.10
C ALA A 38 2.20 7.17 -9.33
N THR A 39 3.36 6.49 -9.38
CA THR A 39 4.37 6.63 -10.44
C THR A 39 4.52 5.39 -11.33
N LEU A 40 3.47 4.57 -11.40
CA LEU A 40 3.42 3.35 -12.20
C LEU A 40 3.48 3.67 -13.72
N GLU A 41 4.39 3.03 -14.46
CA GLU A 41 4.59 3.25 -15.91
C GLU A 41 4.19 2.04 -16.78
N GLY A 42 3.78 0.90 -16.20
CA GLY A 42 3.25 -0.25 -16.95
C GLY A 42 3.58 -1.63 -16.39
N ASN A 43 2.77 -2.63 -16.76
CA ASN A 43 2.85 -4.04 -16.33
C ASN A 43 2.87 -4.24 -14.79
N GLU A 44 2.12 -3.38 -14.11
CA GLU A 44 2.06 -3.25 -12.67
C GLU A 44 0.71 -3.73 -12.12
N PRO A 45 0.61 -4.01 -10.80
CA PRO A 45 -0.64 -4.46 -10.21
C PRO A 45 -1.80 -3.50 -10.53
N ASN A 46 -2.98 -4.06 -10.76
CA ASN A 46 -4.23 -3.32 -10.96
C ASN A 46 -5.33 -4.02 -10.17
N GLY A 47 -6.14 -3.26 -9.43
CA GLY A 47 -7.21 -3.77 -8.60
C GLY A 47 -6.74 -4.53 -7.35
N CYS A 48 -5.49 -4.35 -6.93
CA CYS A 48 -4.90 -5.10 -5.82
C CYS A 48 -4.88 -4.29 -4.51
N PHE A 49 -4.74 -5.00 -3.37
CA PHE A 49 -4.32 -4.41 -2.10
C PHE A 49 -2.81 -4.58 -1.92
N ILE A 50 -2.09 -3.48 -1.79
CA ILE A 50 -0.62 -3.45 -1.80
C ILE A 50 -0.08 -3.05 -0.43
N TYR A 51 0.91 -3.81 0.07
CA TYR A 51 1.65 -3.48 1.29
C TYR A 51 3.14 -3.68 1.05
N ARG A 52 3.97 -2.67 1.39
CA ARG A 52 5.43 -2.69 1.15
C ARG A 52 5.77 -3.07 -0.30
N ARG A 53 5.11 -2.41 -1.26
CA ARG A 53 5.20 -2.66 -2.72
C ARG A 53 4.89 -4.10 -3.17
N LYS A 54 4.21 -4.90 -2.35
CA LYS A 54 3.82 -6.28 -2.68
C LYS A 54 2.30 -6.44 -2.67
N PRO A 55 1.70 -7.10 -3.68
CA PRO A 55 0.30 -7.44 -3.63
C PRO A 55 0.04 -8.47 -2.52
N LEU A 56 -0.99 -8.21 -1.73
CA LEU A 56 -1.53 -9.13 -0.75
C LEU A 56 -2.82 -9.72 -1.29
N ASP A 57 -2.97 -11.04 -1.14
CA ASP A 57 -4.19 -11.73 -1.53
C ASP A 57 -5.30 -11.45 -0.51
N TRP A 58 -6.27 -10.63 -0.92
CA TRP A 58 -7.44 -10.30 -0.13
C TRP A 58 -8.33 -11.52 0.17
N THR A 59 -8.29 -12.55 -0.69
CA THR A 59 -9.12 -13.76 -0.60
C THR A 59 -8.44 -14.91 0.14
N ALA A 60 -7.11 -14.88 0.31
CA ALA A 60 -6.34 -15.90 1.03
C ALA A 60 -6.62 -15.89 2.54
N ALA A 61 -7.11 -14.78 3.09
CA ALA A 61 -7.66 -14.75 4.43
C ALA A 61 -9.05 -15.41 4.43
N LYS A 62 -9.09 -16.75 4.31
CA LYS A 62 -10.12 -17.50 5.00
C LYS A 62 -9.91 -17.23 6.48
N LEU A 63 -10.60 -16.21 6.99
CA LEU A 63 -10.87 -16.04 8.40
C LEU A 63 -11.45 -17.38 8.88
N SER A 64 -10.63 -18.19 9.53
CA SER A 64 -11.11 -19.20 10.46
C SER A 64 -11.76 -18.44 11.62
N MET A 65 -13.01 -18.02 11.41
CA MET A 65 -13.93 -17.79 12.51
C MET A 65 -14.30 -19.12 13.13
#